data_AF-A0A7C5X049-F1
#
_entry.id   AF-A0A7C5X049-F1
#
_cell.length_a   1.000
_cell.length_b   1.000
_cell.length_c   1.000
_cell.angle_alpha   90.00
_cell.angle_beta   90.00
_cell.angle_gamma   90.00
#
_symmetry.space_group_name_H-M   'P 1'
#
loop_
_entity.id
_entity.type
_entity.pdbx_description
1 polymer ?
#
loop_
_entity_poly.entity_id
_entity_poly.type
_entity_poly.pdbx_seq_one_letter_code
_entity_poly.pdbx_strand_id
1 'polypeptide(L)'
;MEIPDVRESFPQAIYTVRLGATSKEGGTRTSVVTVGGERALPFHHFDGEIPNPPVVAMEVWDIPPEDWPAPVREPFSDVLSSPGEWAKKCVEEYGADLICLRLVGCDPSGENRSPAEAAAVVKEVLRAVGVPL
;
A
#
# COMPACT_ATOMS: atom_id res chain seq x y z
N MET A 1 46.37 14.93 4.05
CA MET A 1 45.89 13.61 3.55
C MET A 1 44.60 13.91 2.82
N GLU A 2 44.54 13.61 1.52
CA GLU A 2 43.35 13.83 0.70
C GLU A 2 42.45 12.60 0.84
N ILE A 3 41.15 12.80 1.06
CA ILE A 3 40.18 11.71 1.13
C ILE A 3 39.74 11.41 -0.30
N PRO A 4 39.94 10.18 -0.81
CA PRO A 4 39.54 9.83 -2.16
C PRO A 4 38.01 9.88 -2.31
N ASP A 5 37.55 10.30 -3.48
CA ASP A 5 36.15 10.18 -3.87
C ASP A 5 35.80 8.71 -4.11
N VAL A 6 34.75 8.23 -3.44
CA VAL A 6 34.28 6.84 -3.47
C VAL A 6 32.93 6.70 -4.15
N ARG A 7 32.43 7.76 -4.82
CA ARG A 7 31.16 7.72 -5.52
C ARG A 7 31.19 6.71 -6.67
N GLU A 8 30.16 5.86 -6.71
CA GLU A 8 29.89 4.97 -7.83
C GLU A 8 28.88 5.60 -8.80
N SER A 9 28.88 5.15 -10.06
CA SER A 9 27.93 5.63 -11.07
C SER A 9 27.17 4.44 -11.66
N PHE A 10 25.85 4.52 -11.60
CA PHE A 10 24.95 3.48 -12.12
C PHE A 10 24.36 3.93 -13.46
N PRO A 11 24.58 3.18 -14.56
CA PRO A 11 24.17 3.60 -15.90
C PRO A 11 22.65 3.56 -16.12
N GLN A 12 21.91 2.89 -15.24
CA GLN A 12 20.47 2.70 -15.33
C GLN A 12 19.82 3.01 -13.99
N ALA A 13 18.56 3.46 -14.04
CA ALA A 13 17.72 3.66 -12.88
C ALA A 13 16.64 2.58 -12.79
N ILE A 14 16.12 2.35 -11.59
CA ILE A 14 14.93 1.53 -11.38
C ILE A 14 13.72 2.19 -12.05
N TYR A 15 12.80 1.39 -12.58
CA TYR A 15 11.56 1.91 -13.17
C TYR A 15 10.72 2.65 -12.13
N THR A 16 10.12 3.76 -12.57
CA THR A 16 9.16 4.50 -11.75
C THR A 16 7.74 3.98 -12.00
N VAL A 17 7.02 3.67 -10.92
CA VAL A 17 5.62 3.22 -10.96
C VAL A 17 4.74 4.21 -10.22
N ARG A 18 3.67 4.65 -10.87
CA ARG A 18 2.66 5.55 -10.31
C ARG A 18 1.41 4.75 -9.93
N LEU A 19 1.01 4.84 -8.67
CA LEU A 19 -0.12 4.13 -8.08
C LEU A 19 -1.24 5.13 -7.74
N GLY A 20 -2.45 4.82 -8.22
CA GLY A 20 -3.64 5.66 -8.05
C GLY A 20 -3.82 6.72 -9.14
N ALA A 21 -5.04 7.25 -9.21
CA ALA A 21 -5.43 8.31 -10.12
C ALA A 21 -6.41 9.25 -9.42
N THR A 22 -6.19 10.55 -9.56
CA THR A 22 -7.07 11.59 -9.01
C THR A 22 -8.29 11.84 -9.91
N SER A 23 -9.25 12.65 -9.45
CA SER A 23 -10.41 13.06 -10.25
C SER A 23 -10.04 13.75 -11.57
N LYS A 24 -8.90 14.45 -11.61
CA LYS A 24 -8.36 15.08 -12.84
C LYS A 24 -7.86 14.06 -13.86
N GLU A 25 -7.57 12.84 -13.41
CA GLU A 25 -7.02 11.74 -14.20
C GLU A 25 -8.06 10.63 -14.45
N GLY A 26 -9.32 10.88 -14.09
CA GLY A 26 -10.42 9.92 -14.24
C GLY A 26 -10.56 8.89 -13.10
N GLY A 27 -9.78 9.04 -12.02
CA GLY A 27 -9.90 8.23 -10.81
C GLY A 27 -10.66 8.92 -9.68
N THR A 28 -10.60 8.32 -8.49
CA THR A 28 -11.26 8.85 -7.27
C THR A 28 -10.32 9.00 -6.09
N ARG A 29 -9.01 8.72 -6.26
CA ARG A 29 -8.04 8.86 -5.17
C ARG A 29 -7.80 10.34 -4.87
N THR A 30 -7.51 10.66 -3.62
CA THR A 30 -7.16 12.02 -3.19
C THR A 30 -5.66 12.30 -3.32
N SER A 31 -4.86 11.23 -3.32
CA SER A 31 -3.41 11.26 -3.51
C SER A 31 -2.96 10.19 -4.50
N VAL A 32 -1.73 10.34 -4.98
CA VAL A 32 -1.04 9.38 -5.84
C VAL A 32 0.30 9.08 -5.20
N VAL A 33 0.71 7.82 -5.23
CA VAL A 33 2.01 7.38 -4.74
C VAL A 33 2.89 7.02 -5.92
N THR A 34 4.13 7.47 -5.91
CA THR A 34 5.13 7.11 -6.92
C THR A 34 6.27 6.39 -6.23
N VAL A 35 6.67 5.23 -6.75
CA VAL A 35 7.80 4.43 -6.22
C VAL A 35 8.82 4.16 -7.31
N GLY A 36 10.05 3.86 -6.91
CA GLY A 36 11.14 3.57 -7.85
C GLY A 36 11.86 4.83 -8.34
N GLY A 37 12.64 4.69 -9.41
CA GLY A 37 13.44 5.79 -9.97
C GLY A 37 14.83 5.95 -9.36
N GLU A 38 15.23 5.07 -8.45
CA GLU A 38 16.53 5.12 -7.81
C GLU A 38 17.65 4.82 -8.82
N ARG A 39 18.72 5.62 -8.78
CA ARG A 39 19.96 5.44 -9.54
C ARG A 39 21.17 5.42 -8.60
N ALA A 40 21.03 4.66 -7.52
CA ALA A 40 22.03 4.46 -6.48
C ALA A 40 21.72 3.15 -5.73
N LEU A 41 22.62 2.73 -4.84
CA LEU A 41 22.30 1.73 -3.83
C LEU A 41 21.29 2.29 -2.81
N PRO A 42 20.54 1.43 -2.07
CA PRO A 42 19.52 1.89 -1.14
C PRO A 42 20.06 2.92 -0.13
N PHE A 43 19.46 4.12 -0.14
CA PHE A 43 19.81 5.26 0.72
C PHE A 43 21.20 5.89 0.49
N HIS A 44 21.89 5.54 -0.61
CA HIS A 44 23.15 6.17 -1.00
C HIS A 44 22.93 7.51 -1.72
N HIS A 45 22.43 8.51 -0.98
CA HIS A 45 22.16 9.84 -1.55
C HIS A 45 23.41 10.62 -2.00
N PHE A 46 24.61 10.13 -1.65
CA PHE A 46 25.87 10.80 -1.98
C PHE A 46 26.40 10.46 -3.37
N ASP A 47 25.97 9.33 -3.96
CA ASP A 47 26.46 8.84 -5.26
C ASP A 47 25.36 8.66 -6.32
N GLY A 48 24.09 8.90 -5.97
CA GLY A 48 23.03 9.00 -6.97
C GLY A 48 21.69 9.53 -6.47
N GLU A 49 20.73 9.61 -7.39
CA GLU A 49 19.39 10.15 -7.15
C GLU A 49 18.46 9.04 -6.63
N ILE A 50 17.73 9.35 -5.56
CA ILE A 50 16.70 8.49 -4.96
C ILE A 50 15.45 9.37 -4.83
N PRO A 51 14.65 9.50 -5.91
CA PRO A 51 13.65 10.56 -6.02
C PRO A 51 12.36 10.28 -5.22
N ASN A 52 12.07 9.02 -4.94
CA ASN A 52 10.86 8.60 -4.23
C ASN A 52 11.24 7.84 -2.95
N PRO A 53 10.60 8.13 -1.81
CA PRO A 53 10.84 7.38 -0.58
C PRO A 53 10.17 5.99 -0.65
N PRO A 54 10.64 5.02 0.13
CA PRO A 54 9.88 3.80 0.41
C PRO A 54 8.53 4.14 1.07
N VAL A 55 7.52 3.33 0.79
CA VAL A 55 6.14 3.51 1.28
C VAL A 55 5.65 2.24 1.94
N VAL A 56 4.68 2.36 2.86
CA VAL A 56 4.10 1.24 3.60
C VAL A 56 2.63 1.07 3.27
N ALA A 57 2.29 -0.11 2.76
CA ALA A 57 0.91 -0.54 2.60
C ALA A 57 0.47 -1.37 3.80
N MET A 58 -0.70 -1.07 4.37
CA MET A 58 -1.27 -1.90 5.43
C MET A 58 -2.29 -2.89 4.85
N GLU A 59 -2.21 -4.13 5.31
CA GLU A 59 -3.07 -5.23 4.86
C GLU A 59 -4.48 -5.09 5.45
N VAL A 60 -5.50 -5.22 4.60
CA VAL A 60 -6.92 -5.27 4.96
C VAL A 60 -7.53 -6.46 4.26
N TRP A 61 -8.27 -7.29 4.99
CA TRP A 61 -8.97 -8.44 4.41
C TRP A 61 -10.43 -8.11 4.14
N ASP A 62 -11.02 -8.82 3.17
CA ASP A 62 -12.45 -8.74 2.90
C ASP A 62 -13.31 -9.55 3.90
N ILE A 63 -12.68 -10.44 4.67
CA ILE A 63 -13.28 -11.24 5.74
C ILE A 63 -12.48 -11.07 7.05
N PRO A 64 -13.10 -11.23 8.23
CA PRO A 64 -12.37 -11.19 9.50
C PRO A 64 -11.26 -12.25 9.55
N PRO A 65 -10.03 -11.88 9.94
CA PRO A 65 -8.92 -12.81 10.03
C PRO A 65 -8.97 -13.60 11.35
N GLU A 66 -9.73 -14.69 11.40
CA GLU A 66 -9.91 -15.47 12.64
C GLU A 66 -8.63 -16.17 13.10
N ASP A 67 -7.74 -16.48 12.17
CA ASP A 67 -6.48 -17.22 12.38
C ASP A 67 -5.30 -16.32 12.78
N TRP A 68 -5.47 -14.99 12.76
CA TRP A 68 -4.40 -14.08 13.14
C TRP A 68 -4.08 -14.16 14.64
N PRO A 69 -2.79 -14.14 15.02
CA PRO A 69 -2.38 -14.04 16.42
C PRO A 69 -2.99 -12.81 17.10
N ALA A 70 -3.39 -12.96 18.37
CA ALA A 70 -4.05 -11.89 19.12
C ALA A 70 -3.31 -10.54 19.10
N PRO A 71 -1.96 -10.48 19.26
CA PRO A 71 -1.23 -9.21 19.22
C PRO A 71 -1.34 -8.46 17.88
N VAL A 72 -1.63 -9.17 16.78
CA VAL A 72 -1.82 -8.58 15.45
C VAL A 72 -3.26 -8.09 15.27
N ARG A 73 -4.23 -8.76 15.89
CA ARG A 73 -5.67 -8.41 15.81
C ARG A 73 -6.08 -7.28 16.74
N GLU A 74 -5.49 -7.21 17.93
CA GLU A 74 -5.83 -6.23 18.97
C GLU A 74 -5.92 -4.78 18.46
N PRO A 75 -4.97 -4.26 17.66
CA PRO A 75 -5.02 -2.89 17.13
C PRO A 75 -6.21 -2.60 16.21
N PHE A 76 -6.86 -3.63 15.68
CA PHE A 76 -7.96 -3.53 14.72
C PHE A 76 -9.27 -4.12 15.24
N SER A 77 -9.30 -4.57 16.50
CA SER A 77 -10.38 -5.39 17.07
C SER A 77 -11.80 -4.79 16.94
N ASP A 78 -11.90 -3.47 16.80
CA ASP A 78 -13.10 -2.68 16.59
C ASP A 78 -13.55 -2.59 15.12
N VAL A 79 -12.67 -2.89 14.16
CA VAL A 79 -12.89 -2.69 12.72
C VAL A 79 -12.69 -3.93 11.85
N LEU A 80 -12.18 -5.05 12.38
CA LEU A 80 -11.88 -6.28 11.61
C LEU A 80 -13.06 -6.87 10.81
N SER A 81 -14.31 -6.51 11.15
CA SER A 81 -15.51 -6.96 10.44
C SER A 81 -15.99 -6.01 9.33
N SER A 82 -15.38 -4.83 9.19
CA SER A 82 -15.70 -3.87 8.13
C SER A 82 -14.42 -3.47 7.39
N PRO A 83 -14.19 -3.98 6.17
CA PRO A 83 -13.01 -3.64 5.36
C PRO A 83 -12.86 -2.14 5.12
N GLY A 84 -13.98 -1.41 4.95
CA GLY A 84 -13.97 0.04 4.81
C GLY A 84 -13.46 0.77 6.05
N GLU A 85 -14.02 0.46 7.23
CA GLU A 85 -13.58 1.10 8.49
C GLU A 85 -12.17 0.66 8.89
N TRP A 86 -11.79 -0.59 8.60
CA TRP A 86 -10.42 -1.07 8.80
C TRP A 86 -9.44 -0.30 7.91
N ALA A 87 -9.74 -0.13 6.63
CA ALA A 87 -8.90 0.67 5.75
C ALA A 87 -8.77 2.12 6.22
N LYS A 88 -9.87 2.75 6.69
CA LYS A 88 -9.80 4.09 7.28
C LYS A 88 -8.87 4.14 8.47
N LYS A 89 -9.00 3.19 9.41
CA LYS A 89 -8.13 3.12 10.58
C LYS A 89 -6.66 3.00 10.20
N CYS A 90 -6.34 2.16 9.21
CA CYS A 90 -4.98 2.05 8.66
C CYS A 90 -4.43 3.38 8.15
N VAL A 91 -5.24 4.18 7.45
CA VAL A 91 -4.80 5.48 6.91
C VAL A 91 -4.75 6.57 7.98
N GLU A 92 -5.83 6.73 8.75
CA GLU A 92 -6.03 7.87 9.65
C GLU A 92 -5.28 7.75 10.98
N GLU A 93 -5.23 6.54 11.55
CA GLU A 93 -4.57 6.31 12.84
C GLU A 93 -3.13 5.81 12.70
N TYR A 94 -2.89 4.93 11.71
CA TYR A 94 -1.60 4.26 11.55
C TYR A 94 -0.73 4.82 10.43
N GLY A 95 -1.25 5.76 9.63
CA GLY A 95 -0.46 6.49 8.63
C GLY A 95 -0.06 5.68 7.41
N ALA A 96 -0.89 4.71 6.99
CA ALA A 96 -0.64 3.93 5.79
C ALA A 96 -0.61 4.81 4.52
N ASP A 97 0.44 4.65 3.71
CA ASP A 97 0.56 5.32 2.39
C ASP A 97 -0.37 4.70 1.34
N LEU A 98 -0.69 3.41 1.53
CA LEU A 98 -1.40 2.54 0.60
C LEU A 98 -2.24 1.53 1.39
N ILE A 99 -3.30 1.00 0.76
CA ILE A 99 -4.04 -0.14 1.31
C ILE A 99 -3.79 -1.38 0.47
N CYS A 100 -3.25 -2.44 1.09
CA CYS A 100 -3.18 -3.74 0.45
C CYS A 100 -4.47 -4.52 0.76
N LEU A 101 -5.47 -4.41 -0.12
CA LEU A 101 -6.70 -5.16 0.02
C LEU A 101 -6.52 -6.60 -0.46
N ARG A 102 -6.58 -7.54 0.46
CA ARG A 102 -6.47 -8.97 0.17
C ARG A 102 -7.85 -9.63 0.21
N LEU A 103 -8.27 -10.15 -0.94
CA LEU A 103 -9.56 -10.83 -1.12
C LEU A 103 -9.48 -12.31 -0.71
N VAL A 104 -9.20 -12.56 0.56
CA VAL A 104 -9.09 -13.92 1.14
C VAL A 104 -10.42 -14.66 1.08
N GLY A 105 -11.54 -13.97 1.20
CA GLY A 105 -12.88 -14.54 1.11
C GLY A 105 -13.23 -15.16 -0.24
N CYS A 106 -12.43 -14.92 -1.28
CA CYS A 106 -12.58 -15.57 -2.58
C CYS A 106 -12.03 -17.01 -2.65
N ASP A 107 -11.40 -17.53 -1.58
CA ASP A 107 -10.96 -18.93 -1.55
C ASP A 107 -12.17 -19.88 -1.68
N PRO A 108 -12.21 -20.76 -2.71
CA PRO A 108 -13.29 -21.73 -2.88
C PRO A 108 -13.46 -22.73 -1.74
N SER A 109 -12.43 -22.92 -0.91
CA SER A 109 -12.46 -23.79 0.27
C SER A 109 -12.90 -23.07 1.54
N GLY A 110 -12.98 -21.73 1.51
CA GLY A 110 -13.43 -20.88 2.61
C GLY A 110 -14.83 -20.31 2.33
N GLU A 111 -14.95 -18.99 2.40
CA GLU A 111 -16.21 -18.27 2.15
C GLU A 111 -16.68 -18.34 0.68
N ASN A 112 -15.78 -18.66 -0.26
CA ASN A 112 -16.07 -18.83 -1.68
C ASN A 112 -16.90 -17.67 -2.27
N ARG A 113 -16.56 -16.43 -1.89
CA ARG A 113 -17.27 -15.23 -2.35
C ARG A 113 -17.21 -15.10 -3.86
N SER A 114 -18.34 -14.73 -4.43
CA SER A 114 -18.47 -14.48 -5.85
C SER A 114 -17.64 -13.24 -6.28
N PRO A 115 -17.29 -13.14 -7.57
CA PRO A 115 -16.66 -11.93 -8.11
C PRO A 115 -17.45 -10.64 -7.85
N ALA A 116 -18.78 -10.72 -7.77
CA ALA A 116 -19.64 -9.57 -7.51
C ALA A 116 -19.52 -9.09 -6.06
N GLU A 117 -19.44 -10.01 -5.11
CA GLU A 117 -19.22 -9.69 -3.68
C GLU A 117 -17.83 -9.12 -3.46
N ALA A 118 -16.80 -9.72 -4.07
CA ALA A 118 -15.43 -9.21 -4.00
C ALA A 118 -15.32 -7.79 -4.56
N ALA A 119 -15.94 -7.52 -5.71
CA ALA A 119 -15.99 -6.18 -6.29
C ALA A 119 -16.78 -5.18 -5.42
N ALA A 120 -17.77 -5.63 -4.65
CA ALA A 120 -18.49 -4.78 -3.71
C ALA A 120 -17.59 -4.31 -2.56
N VAL A 121 -16.76 -5.22 -2.03
CA VAL A 121 -15.77 -4.88 -0.98
C VAL A 121 -14.70 -3.92 -1.52
N VAL A 122 -14.18 -4.15 -2.72
CA VAL A 122 -13.24 -3.20 -3.35
C VAL A 122 -13.87 -1.81 -3.45
N LYS A 123 -15.14 -1.71 -3.85
CA LYS A 123 -15.87 -0.43 -3.91
C LYS A 123 -16.12 0.18 -2.53
N GLU A 124 -16.33 -0.62 -1.50
CA GLU A 124 -16.43 -0.17 -0.12
C GLU A 124 -15.13 0.53 0.30
N VAL A 125 -13.99 -0.15 0.15
CA VAL A 125 -12.67 0.39 0.52
C VAL A 125 -12.32 1.63 -0.31
N LEU A 126 -12.59 1.60 -1.63
CA LEU A 126 -12.38 2.77 -2.50
C LEU A 126 -13.16 4.01 -2.06
N ARG A 127 -14.35 3.83 -1.46
CA ARG A 127 -15.16 4.93 -0.92
C ARG A 127 -14.72 5.34 0.49
N ALA A 128 -14.14 4.42 1.25
CA ALA A 128 -13.76 4.64 2.62
C ALA A 128 -12.48 5.46 2.75
N VAL A 129 -11.49 5.22 1.88
CA VAL A 129 -10.17 5.89 1.91
C VAL A 129 -9.85 6.62 0.62
N GLY A 130 -8.87 7.53 0.66
CA GLY A 130 -8.38 8.30 -0.49
C GLY A 130 -7.01 7.88 -1.06
N VAL A 131 -6.21 7.09 -0.33
CA VAL A 131 -4.85 6.63 -0.73
C VAL A 131 -4.87 5.49 -1.74
N PRO A 132 -3.90 5.25 -2.62
CA PRO A 132 -4.02 4.15 -3.58
C PRO A 132 -4.23 2.74 -2.93
N LEU A 133 -4.92 1.86 -3.67
CA LEU A 133 -5.11 0.44 -3.36
C LEU A 133 -4.27 -0.41 -4.30
#